data_AF-A0AAX7U508-F1
#
_entry.id   AF-A0AAX7U508-F1
#
_cell.length_a   1.000
_cell.length_b   1.000
_cell.length_c   1.000
_cell.angle_alpha   90.00
_cell.angle_beta   90.00
_cell.angle_gamma   90.00
#
_symmetry.space_group_name_H-M   'P 1'
#
loop_
_entity.id
_entity.type
_entity.pdbx_description
1 polymer ?
#
loop_
_entity_poly.entity_id
_entity_poly.type
_entity_poly.pdbx_seq_one_letter_code
_entity_poly.pdbx_strand_id
1 'polypeptide(L)'
;MDSYTDTQLFSDMSTDAAVLYVIKYNPQGKIENATVSVVLGFVTEAVLHLEQEFQVTYIQADGGDVNVHYSGNPGYVVGLPLVSGTRTADGIVRSIDLRDTLSLLLSTEDQDCLQGPHQRSPVLFGHDSVSGCLLRLEDGVNCTIVSQELLGILRGFNYPYYVASFGNSRLDNLLDWVQIKTNFNPTEAPSCSIPLSLHLEIKWTNYGSFVNPQAQIVSIKEVIQSNTSSLTLLSRGSSVLPIRSSVAFIPVSAAALPGYRATPTINAKLPFDFFFPFV
;
A
#
# COMPACT_ATOMS: atom_id res chain seq x y z
N MET A 1 -17.03 28.86 3.08
CA MET A 1 -17.69 27.93 4.01
C MET A 1 -16.68 26.86 4.32
N ASP A 2 -16.02 27.11 5.46
CA ASP A 2 -15.30 26.22 6.36
C ASP A 2 -14.17 25.35 5.78
N SER A 3 -13.02 26.00 5.61
CA SER A 3 -11.70 25.38 5.57
C SER A 3 -11.33 24.92 6.99
N TYR A 4 -11.56 23.64 7.29
CA TYR A 4 -11.03 23.01 8.49
C TYR A 4 -9.51 22.87 8.30
N THR A 5 -8.76 23.77 8.92
CA THR A 5 -7.31 23.66 9.05
C THR A 5 -7.00 22.42 9.89
N ASP A 6 -6.29 21.48 9.29
CA ASP A 6 -5.69 20.32 9.97
C ASP A 6 -4.52 20.80 10.84
N THR A 7 -4.87 21.44 11.95
CA THR A 7 -3.95 21.90 12.99
C THR A 7 -3.73 20.84 14.07
N GLN A 8 -4.21 19.61 13.89
CA GLN A 8 -4.17 18.56 14.93
C GLN A 8 -3.05 17.53 14.79
N LEU A 9 -2.22 17.60 13.75
CA LEU A 9 -1.04 16.74 13.61
C LEU A 9 0.21 17.22 14.37
N PHE A 10 0.17 18.34 15.08
CA PHE A 10 1.39 19.01 15.59
C PHE A 10 1.49 19.12 17.12
N SER A 11 0.81 18.26 17.89
CA SER A 11 0.90 18.33 19.36
C SER A 11 2.05 17.56 20.00
N ASP A 12 2.92 16.89 19.24
CA ASP A 12 3.91 15.98 19.84
C ASP A 12 5.32 15.98 19.22
N MET A 13 5.83 17.15 18.78
CA MET A 13 7.23 17.23 18.33
C MET A 13 7.88 18.54 18.79
N SER A 14 8.72 18.44 19.83
CA SER A 14 9.22 19.57 20.62
C SER A 14 10.44 20.30 20.05
N THR A 15 10.95 20.02 18.83
CA THR A 15 12.22 20.61 18.39
C THR A 15 12.40 20.95 16.90
N ASP A 16 11.44 20.66 16.01
CA ASP A 16 11.80 20.57 14.59
C ASP A 16 11.31 21.79 13.79
N ALA A 17 12.24 22.48 13.12
CA ALA A 17 11.92 23.51 12.15
C ALA A 17 11.53 22.84 10.82
N ALA A 18 10.40 23.22 10.25
CA ALA A 18 9.89 22.63 9.00
C ALA A 18 9.55 23.68 7.95
N VAL A 19 9.78 23.36 6.67
CA VAL A 19 9.43 24.22 5.55
C VAL A 19 8.60 23.46 4.53
N LEU A 20 7.39 23.95 4.25
CA LEU A 20 6.48 23.40 3.27
C LEU A 20 6.40 24.32 2.06
N TYR A 21 6.65 23.76 0.87
CA TYR A 21 6.48 24.44 -0.41
C TYR A 21 5.25 23.89 -1.11
N VAL A 22 4.39 24.76 -1.63
CA VAL A 22 3.27 24.41 -2.50
C VAL A 22 3.47 25.11 -3.83
N ILE A 23 3.88 24.37 -4.85
CA ILE A 23 4.19 24.88 -6.19
C ILE A 23 3.01 24.59 -7.11
N LYS A 24 2.34 25.64 -7.57
CA LYS A 24 1.31 25.56 -8.60
C LYS A 24 1.89 25.69 -10.00
N TYR A 25 1.55 24.80 -10.90
CA TYR A 25 2.04 24.80 -12.28
C TYR A 25 0.90 24.59 -13.29
N ASN A 26 1.08 25.06 -14.51
CA ASN A 26 0.12 24.90 -15.59
C ASN A 26 0.33 23.58 -16.36
N PRO A 27 -0.61 23.15 -17.22
CA PRO A 27 -0.45 21.93 -18.01
C PRO A 27 0.80 21.87 -18.91
N GLN A 28 1.44 23.01 -19.19
CA GLN A 28 2.65 23.12 -19.98
C GLN A 28 3.93 23.05 -19.12
N GLY A 29 3.80 22.78 -17.82
CA GLY A 29 4.92 22.68 -16.87
C GLY A 29 5.46 24.03 -16.39
N LYS A 30 4.79 25.14 -16.71
CA LYS A 30 5.18 26.47 -16.23
C LYS A 30 4.65 26.67 -14.81
N ILE A 31 5.54 27.02 -13.88
CA ILE A 31 5.15 27.40 -12.52
C ILE A 31 4.37 28.72 -12.58
N GLU A 32 3.17 28.71 -12.04
CA GLU A 32 2.29 29.87 -11.96
C GLU A 32 2.32 30.55 -10.59
N ASN A 33 2.48 29.77 -9.52
CA ASN A 33 2.55 30.27 -8.15
C ASN A 33 3.41 29.32 -7.29
N ALA A 34 4.13 29.85 -6.32
CA ALA A 34 4.74 29.04 -5.26
C ALA A 34 4.40 29.68 -3.90
N THR A 35 3.83 28.89 -3.00
CA THR A 35 3.54 29.28 -1.63
C THR A 35 4.52 28.56 -0.70
N VAL A 36 5.03 29.26 0.31
CA VAL A 36 5.95 28.69 1.30
C VAL A 36 5.37 28.91 2.69
N SER A 37 5.29 27.85 3.47
CA SER A 37 4.91 27.87 4.89
C SER A 37 6.11 27.43 5.71
N VAL A 38 6.51 28.23 6.70
CA VAL A 38 7.66 27.95 7.56
C VAL A 38 7.15 27.76 8.98
N VAL A 39 7.47 26.62 9.58
CA VAL A 39 7.27 26.32 10.99
C VAL A 39 8.59 26.56 11.71
N LEU A 40 8.57 27.50 12.65
CA LEU A 40 9.74 27.87 13.44
C LEU A 40 9.74 27.10 14.76
N GLY A 41 10.79 26.30 14.99
CA GLY A 41 11.06 25.64 16.27
C GLY A 41 11.91 26.50 17.20
N PHE A 42 11.94 26.15 18.49
CA PHE A 42 12.81 26.80 19.48
C PHE A 42 14.22 26.22 19.41
N VAL A 43 15.20 27.05 19.05
CA VAL A 43 16.62 26.66 19.04
C VAL A 43 17.26 27.13 20.35
N THR A 44 17.80 26.21 21.15
CA THR A 44 18.58 26.55 22.34
C THR A 44 20.07 26.56 21.99
N GLU A 45 20.89 27.37 22.68
CA GLU A 45 22.34 27.46 22.42
C GLU A 45 23.09 26.12 22.57
N ALA A 46 22.48 25.11 23.20
CA ALA A 46 23.03 23.77 23.33
C ALA A 46 22.89 22.90 22.06
N VAL A 47 22.11 23.34 21.07
CA VAL A 47 21.88 22.61 19.81
C VAL A 47 23.05 22.87 18.85
N LEU A 48 23.93 21.87 18.70
CA LEU A 48 25.11 21.93 17.81
C LEU A 48 24.76 21.79 16.32
N HIS A 49 23.65 21.15 15.98
CA HIS A 49 23.18 20.93 14.61
C HIS A 49 21.65 21.08 14.57
N LEU A 50 21.15 21.92 13.65
CA LEU A 50 19.73 22.10 13.38
C LEU A 50 19.35 21.21 12.20
N GLU A 51 18.49 20.22 12.43
CA GLU A 51 17.83 19.50 11.34
C GLU A 51 16.57 20.26 10.93
N GLN A 52 16.39 20.42 9.62
CA GLN A 52 15.25 21.11 9.05
C GLN A 52 14.56 20.16 8.07
N GLU A 53 13.29 19.88 8.31
CA GLU A 53 12.47 19.08 7.41
C GLU A 53 11.95 19.97 6.27
N PHE A 54 12.05 19.51 5.03
CA PHE A 54 11.45 20.19 3.90
C PHE A 54 10.48 19.27 3.16
N GLN A 55 9.29 19.80 2.87
CA GLN A 55 8.27 19.13 2.08
C GLN A 55 7.91 19.99 0.89
N VAL A 56 7.77 19.39 -0.29
CA VAL A 56 7.35 20.10 -1.52
C VAL A 56 6.15 19.39 -2.13
N THR A 57 5.07 20.14 -2.33
CA THR A 57 3.83 19.69 -2.96
C THR A 57 3.63 20.43 -4.27
N TYR A 58 3.31 19.71 -5.34
CA TYR A 58 3.02 20.30 -6.65
C TYR A 58 1.53 20.17 -6.96
N ILE A 59 0.89 21.27 -7.39
CA ILE A 59 -0.55 21.32 -7.69
C ILE A 59 -0.75 21.89 -9.10
N GLN A 60 -1.53 21.24 -9.96
CA GLN A 60 -1.79 21.78 -11.29
C GLN A 60 -2.93 22.80 -11.28
N ALA A 61 -2.73 23.99 -11.86
CA ALA A 61 -3.59 25.17 -11.69
C ALA A 61 -4.99 25.06 -12.34
N ASP A 62 -5.12 24.35 -13.47
CA ASP A 62 -6.38 24.24 -14.23
C ASP A 62 -7.24 23.04 -13.84
N GLY A 63 -7.11 22.56 -12.60
CA GLY A 63 -7.84 21.37 -12.18
C GLY A 63 -7.29 20.10 -12.84
N GLY A 64 -5.96 20.01 -13.03
CA GLY A 64 -5.32 18.73 -13.30
C GLY A 64 -5.62 17.81 -12.14
N ASP A 65 -6.46 16.81 -12.40
CA ASP A 65 -6.92 15.75 -11.51
C ASP A 65 -6.72 16.09 -10.02
N VAL A 66 -7.50 17.06 -9.53
CA VAL A 66 -7.31 17.84 -8.28
C VAL A 66 -7.16 16.99 -7.00
N ASN A 67 -7.39 15.69 -7.10
CA ASN A 67 -7.35 14.77 -5.97
C ASN A 67 -6.36 13.62 -6.15
N VAL A 68 -5.40 13.75 -7.09
CA VAL A 68 -4.43 12.70 -7.33
C VAL A 68 -3.24 12.81 -6.35
N HIS A 69 -3.43 12.44 -5.07
CA HIS A 69 -2.32 12.13 -4.17
C HIS A 69 -1.42 11.07 -4.85
N TYR A 70 -0.20 11.48 -5.19
CA TYR A 70 0.84 10.60 -5.68
C TYR A 70 1.66 10.09 -4.51
N SER A 71 2.03 8.82 -4.55
CA SER A 71 2.86 8.19 -3.52
C SER A 71 4.33 8.19 -3.90
N GLY A 72 4.73 9.11 -4.78
CA GLY A 72 6.08 9.33 -5.29
C GLY A 72 6.11 9.66 -6.79
N ASN A 73 7.25 10.11 -7.32
CA ASN A 73 7.38 10.55 -8.72
C ASN A 73 8.84 10.48 -9.25
N PRO A 74 9.21 9.51 -10.11
CA PRO A 74 8.55 8.22 -10.28
C PRO A 74 8.67 7.32 -9.03
N GLY A 75 7.98 6.18 -9.03
CA GLY A 75 8.10 5.19 -7.97
C GLY A 75 7.46 5.56 -6.63
N TYR A 76 7.51 4.61 -5.70
CA TYR A 76 6.95 4.79 -4.36
C TYR A 76 7.96 5.37 -3.38
N VAL A 77 7.49 6.27 -2.51
CA VAL A 77 8.21 6.76 -1.34
C VAL A 77 7.77 5.94 -0.13
N VAL A 78 8.74 5.50 0.67
CA VAL A 78 8.48 4.74 1.91
C VAL A 78 7.61 5.57 2.86
N GLY A 79 6.61 4.94 3.47
CA GLY A 79 5.68 5.60 4.40
C GLY A 79 4.45 6.23 3.73
N LEU A 80 4.41 6.36 2.40
CA LEU A 80 3.22 6.85 1.70
C LEU A 80 2.23 5.70 1.38
N PRO A 81 0.92 5.96 1.37
CA PRO A 81 -0.11 4.96 1.06
C PRO A 81 0.08 4.32 -0.32
N LEU A 82 -0.33 3.06 -0.48
CA LEU A 82 -0.43 2.47 -1.81
C LEU A 82 -1.54 3.12 -2.62
N VAL A 83 -1.26 3.41 -3.90
CA VAL A 83 -2.27 3.92 -4.81
C VAL A 83 -3.06 2.73 -5.34
N SER A 84 -4.35 2.67 -5.01
CA SER A 84 -5.24 1.56 -5.37
C SER A 84 -6.50 2.05 -6.07
N GLY A 85 -7.12 1.18 -6.86
CA GLY A 85 -8.36 1.50 -7.56
C GLY A 85 -9.06 0.28 -8.17
N THR A 86 -10.16 0.57 -8.84
CA THR A 86 -10.99 -0.41 -9.53
C THR A 86 -11.04 -0.08 -11.01
N ARG A 87 -10.94 -1.12 -11.84
CA ARG A 87 -10.99 -0.97 -13.29
C ARG A 87 -12.43 -0.80 -13.76
N THR A 88 -12.66 0.19 -14.61
CA THR A 88 -13.89 0.45 -15.33
C THR A 88 -13.66 0.33 -16.85
N ALA A 89 -14.68 0.62 -17.66
CA ALA A 89 -14.54 0.63 -19.13
C ALA A 89 -13.55 1.71 -19.62
N ASP A 90 -13.49 2.84 -18.90
CA ASP A 90 -12.75 4.03 -19.31
C ASP A 90 -11.35 4.16 -18.67
N GLY A 91 -10.98 3.27 -17.74
CA GLY A 91 -9.68 3.31 -17.06
C GLY A 91 -9.72 2.76 -15.64
N ILE A 92 -8.82 3.25 -14.78
CA ILE A 92 -8.89 3.02 -13.33
C ILE A 92 -9.62 4.19 -12.66
N VAL A 93 -10.59 3.87 -11.82
CA VAL A 93 -11.21 4.81 -10.90
C VAL A 93 -10.64 4.56 -9.51
N ARG A 94 -10.25 5.63 -8.83
CA ARG A 94 -9.76 5.57 -7.44
C ARG A 94 -10.58 6.49 -6.55
N SER A 95 -10.73 6.10 -5.29
CA SER A 95 -11.32 6.99 -4.29
C SER A 95 -10.30 8.05 -3.84
N ILE A 96 -10.85 9.17 -3.40
CA ILE A 96 -10.10 10.28 -2.79
C ILE A 96 -10.01 10.05 -1.27
N ASP A 97 -10.96 9.30 -0.71
CA ASP A 97 -10.95 8.91 0.69
C ASP A 97 -9.91 7.80 0.91
N LEU A 98 -8.97 8.03 1.82
CA LEU A 98 -7.97 7.04 2.22
C LEU A 98 -8.62 5.77 2.81
N ARG A 99 -9.84 5.85 3.36
CA ARG A 99 -10.59 4.70 3.87
C ARG A 99 -11.01 3.72 2.78
N ASP A 100 -11.22 4.23 1.56
CA ASP A 100 -11.55 3.45 0.37
C ASP A 100 -10.29 2.99 -0.40
N THR A 101 -9.10 3.40 0.04
CA THR A 101 -7.85 2.85 -0.47
C THR A 101 -7.54 1.50 0.17
N LEU A 102 -6.63 0.75 -0.44
CA LEU A 102 -6.18 -0.53 0.10
C LEU A 102 -5.68 -0.34 1.54
N SER A 103 -6.41 -0.92 2.48
CA SER A 103 -6.24 -0.67 3.91
C SER A 103 -6.34 -1.95 4.72
N LEU A 104 -5.69 -1.95 5.88
CA LEU A 104 -5.74 -3.03 6.86
C LEU A 104 -6.63 -2.63 8.04
N LEU A 105 -7.23 -3.64 8.66
CA LEU A 105 -7.93 -3.47 9.93
C LEU A 105 -6.95 -2.94 10.98
N LEU A 106 -7.36 -2.02 11.85
CA LEU A 106 -6.61 -1.64 13.04
C LEU A 106 -7.14 -2.39 14.26
N SER A 107 -6.23 -2.76 15.17
CA SER A 107 -6.62 -3.29 16.47
C SER A 107 -7.15 -2.17 17.36
N THR A 108 -8.34 -2.35 17.91
CA THR A 108 -8.99 -1.43 18.87
C THR A 108 -8.93 -1.99 20.29
N GLU A 109 -9.19 -1.15 21.29
CA GLU A 109 -9.16 -1.54 22.71
C GLU A 109 -10.16 -2.65 23.04
N ASP A 110 -11.36 -2.62 22.46
CA ASP A 110 -12.41 -3.63 22.66
C ASP A 110 -12.02 -5.00 22.09
N GLN A 111 -11.11 -5.02 21.12
CA GLN A 111 -10.62 -6.19 20.42
C GLN A 111 -11.73 -7.10 19.85
N ASP A 112 -12.95 -6.63 19.63
CA ASP A 112 -14.04 -7.45 19.08
C ASP A 112 -14.21 -7.18 17.58
N CYS A 113 -14.19 -8.25 16.77
CA CYS A 113 -14.37 -8.15 15.32
C CYS A 113 -15.79 -7.77 14.90
N LEU A 114 -16.81 -8.06 15.71
CA LEU A 114 -18.21 -7.77 15.36
C LEU A 114 -18.70 -6.44 15.93
N GLN A 115 -17.89 -5.77 16.75
CA GLN A 115 -18.20 -4.47 17.34
C GLN A 115 -17.62 -3.34 16.49
N GLY A 116 -18.50 -2.61 15.79
CA GLY A 116 -18.14 -1.44 15.00
C GLY A 116 -18.13 -0.13 15.82
N PRO A 117 -17.56 0.96 15.27
CA PRO A 117 -16.96 1.08 13.94
C PRO A 117 -15.50 0.60 13.86
N HIS A 118 -15.18 -0.16 12.81
CA HIS A 118 -13.80 -0.63 12.58
C HIS A 118 -12.92 0.49 12.02
N GLN A 119 -11.84 0.78 12.75
CA GLN A 119 -10.80 1.68 12.27
C GLN A 119 -9.88 0.93 11.29
N ARG A 120 -9.38 1.66 10.28
CA ARG A 120 -8.49 1.10 9.25
C ARG A 120 -7.35 2.06 8.98
N SER A 121 -6.20 1.50 8.65
CA SER A 121 -5.04 2.25 8.19
C SER A 121 -4.76 1.91 6.74
N PRO A 122 -4.42 2.89 5.88
CA PRO A 122 -3.92 2.60 4.55
C PRO A 122 -2.66 1.72 4.63
N VAL A 123 -2.44 0.88 3.62
CA VAL A 123 -1.19 0.13 3.48
C VAL A 123 -0.11 1.12 3.07
N LEU A 124 0.92 1.29 3.90
CA LEU A 124 2.03 2.21 3.65
C LEU A 124 3.18 1.47 2.97
N PHE A 125 3.70 2.03 1.87
CA PHE A 125 4.80 1.41 1.13
C PHE A 125 6.04 1.22 2.02
N GLY A 126 6.60 0.00 2.01
CA GLY A 126 7.82 -0.33 2.75
C GLY A 126 7.63 -0.62 4.24
N HIS A 127 6.40 -0.62 4.75
CA HIS A 127 6.11 -0.96 6.15
C HIS A 127 5.34 -2.27 6.26
N ASP A 128 6.01 -3.29 6.78
CA ASP A 128 5.35 -4.52 7.21
C ASP A 128 4.50 -4.23 8.43
N SER A 129 3.28 -4.77 8.46
CA SER A 129 2.38 -4.58 9.61
C SER A 129 1.49 -5.80 9.82
N VAL A 130 1.09 -6.00 11.08
CA VAL A 130 0.18 -7.05 11.52
C VAL A 130 -0.76 -6.46 12.56
N SER A 131 -2.04 -6.75 12.41
CA SER A 131 -3.11 -6.33 13.30
C SER A 131 -4.15 -7.44 13.41
N GLY A 132 -5.14 -7.23 14.28
CA GLY A 132 -6.21 -8.19 14.44
C GLY A 132 -7.27 -7.80 15.46
N CYS A 133 -8.28 -8.65 15.54
CA CYS A 133 -9.37 -8.59 16.51
C CYS A 133 -9.73 -10.03 16.91
N LEU A 134 -10.58 -10.15 17.91
CA LEU A 134 -11.10 -11.41 18.43
C LEU A 134 -12.54 -11.56 17.97
N LEU A 135 -12.84 -12.68 17.33
CA LEU A 135 -14.20 -13.07 17.00
C LEU A 135 -14.77 -13.88 18.16
N ARG A 136 -15.90 -13.42 18.70
CA ARG A 136 -16.68 -14.12 19.72
C ARG A 136 -17.98 -14.58 19.06
N LEU A 137 -18.21 -15.89 19.03
CA LEU A 137 -19.40 -16.47 18.41
C LEU A 137 -20.36 -16.95 19.49
N GLU A 138 -21.62 -16.53 19.37
CA GLU A 138 -22.73 -17.06 20.14
C GLU A 138 -23.28 -18.34 19.51
N ASP A 139 -24.04 -19.11 20.28
CA ASP A 139 -24.70 -20.32 19.79
C ASP A 139 -25.85 -19.97 18.83
N GLY A 140 -25.96 -20.71 17.73
CA GLY A 140 -27.06 -20.56 16.76
C GLY A 140 -26.87 -19.49 15.68
N VAL A 141 -25.71 -18.83 15.63
CA VAL A 141 -25.40 -17.83 14.59
C VAL A 141 -25.21 -18.49 13.21
N ASN A 142 -25.73 -17.85 12.16
CA ASN A 142 -25.59 -18.34 10.78
C ASN A 142 -24.17 -18.11 10.24
N CYS A 143 -23.51 -19.19 9.81
CA CYS A 143 -22.17 -19.13 9.26
C CYS A 143 -22.00 -18.22 8.07
N THR A 144 -22.92 -18.31 7.11
CA THR A 144 -22.77 -17.58 5.85
C THR A 144 -22.75 -16.08 6.12
N ILE A 145 -23.55 -15.63 7.09
CA ILE A 145 -23.60 -14.22 7.52
C ILE A 145 -22.28 -13.83 8.19
N VAL A 146 -21.82 -14.59 9.17
CA VAL A 146 -20.54 -14.32 9.87
C VAL A 146 -19.36 -14.30 8.92
N SER A 147 -19.32 -15.24 7.97
CA SER A 147 -18.27 -15.33 6.97
C SER A 147 -18.26 -14.11 6.04
N GLN A 148 -19.42 -13.67 5.57
CA GLN A 148 -19.55 -12.46 4.74
C GLN A 148 -19.18 -11.20 5.51
N GLU A 149 -19.65 -11.07 6.75
CA GLU A 149 -19.34 -9.93 7.62
C GLU A 149 -17.84 -9.84 7.88
N LEU A 150 -17.21 -10.95 8.28
CA LEU A 150 -15.76 -11.00 8.53
C LEU A 150 -14.94 -10.74 7.28
N LEU A 151 -15.39 -11.20 6.11
CA LEU A 151 -14.72 -10.86 4.85
C LEU A 151 -14.80 -9.35 4.58
N GLY A 152 -15.95 -8.73 4.85
CA GLY A 152 -16.14 -7.28 4.79
C GLY A 152 -15.24 -6.54 5.79
N ILE A 153 -15.11 -7.06 7.01
CA ILE A 153 -14.22 -6.50 8.04
C ILE A 153 -12.76 -6.64 7.64
N LEU A 154 -12.35 -7.77 7.04
CA LEU A 154 -10.97 -7.97 6.61
C LEU A 154 -10.61 -7.09 5.42
N ARG A 155 -11.48 -6.98 4.42
CA ARG A 155 -11.24 -6.19 3.19
C ARG A 155 -11.55 -4.70 3.35
N GLY A 156 -12.42 -4.33 4.27
CA GLY A 156 -12.97 -2.98 4.37
C GLY A 156 -14.05 -2.69 3.33
N PHE A 157 -14.55 -1.47 3.36
CA PHE A 157 -15.52 -0.97 2.39
C PHE A 157 -14.84 -0.70 1.04
N ASN A 158 -15.53 -0.95 -0.07
CA ASN A 158 -15.03 -0.69 -1.44
C ASN A 158 -13.64 -1.28 -1.77
N TYR A 159 -13.43 -2.55 -1.45
CA TYR A 159 -12.13 -3.21 -1.71
C TYR A 159 -11.63 -3.02 -3.15
N PRO A 160 -10.43 -2.41 -3.35
CA PRO A 160 -9.88 -2.21 -4.69
C PRO A 160 -9.36 -3.52 -5.28
N TYR A 161 -9.31 -3.61 -6.61
CA TYR A 161 -8.82 -4.80 -7.31
C TYR A 161 -7.48 -4.59 -8.01
N TYR A 162 -7.00 -3.35 -8.04
CA TYR A 162 -5.74 -2.96 -8.69
C TYR A 162 -4.94 -2.03 -7.79
N VAL A 163 -3.61 -2.13 -7.88
CA VAL A 163 -2.63 -1.24 -7.25
C VAL A 163 -1.70 -0.71 -8.33
N ALA A 164 -1.35 0.57 -8.25
CA ALA A 164 -0.41 1.17 -9.20
C ALA A 164 0.99 0.56 -9.06
N SER A 165 1.66 0.31 -10.18
CA SER A 165 3.06 -0.12 -10.25
C SER A 165 4.01 0.94 -9.71
N PHE A 166 3.73 2.24 -9.95
CA PHE A 166 4.53 3.37 -9.49
C PHE A 166 3.65 4.36 -8.70
N GLY A 167 4.27 5.16 -7.82
CA GLY A 167 3.55 6.18 -7.02
C GLY A 167 2.88 7.28 -7.85
N ASN A 168 3.25 7.42 -9.13
CA ASN A 168 2.70 8.36 -10.11
C ASN A 168 2.01 7.69 -11.31
N SER A 169 1.62 6.40 -11.23
CA SER A 169 0.92 5.75 -12.34
C SER A 169 -0.36 6.52 -12.71
N ARG A 170 -0.56 6.75 -14.01
CA ARG A 170 -1.74 7.44 -14.52
C ARG A 170 -2.97 6.52 -14.52
N LEU A 171 -4.16 7.10 -14.35
CA LEU A 171 -5.43 6.38 -14.33
C LEU A 171 -5.81 5.77 -15.69
N ASP A 172 -5.38 6.39 -16.78
CA ASP A 172 -5.63 5.97 -18.17
C ASP A 172 -4.64 4.89 -18.67
N ASN A 173 -3.49 4.73 -18.02
CA ASN A 173 -2.50 3.72 -18.40
C ASN A 173 -2.66 2.42 -17.62
N LEU A 174 -3.53 1.53 -18.09
CA LEU A 174 -3.82 0.24 -17.45
C LEU A 174 -2.62 -0.70 -17.32
N LEU A 175 -1.56 -0.54 -18.12
CA LEU A 175 -0.36 -1.37 -18.04
C LEU A 175 0.49 -1.05 -16.79
N ASP A 176 0.32 0.15 -16.24
CA ASP A 176 1.00 0.59 -15.02
C ASP A 176 0.22 0.21 -13.74
N TRP A 177 -0.74 -0.72 -13.84
CA TRP A 177 -1.55 -1.22 -12.74
C TRP A 177 -1.46 -2.73 -12.60
N VAL A 178 -1.25 -3.17 -11.37
CA VAL A 178 -1.09 -4.57 -10.97
C VAL A 178 -2.41 -5.04 -10.36
N GLN A 179 -2.98 -6.11 -10.90
CA GLN A 179 -4.16 -6.74 -10.32
C GLN A 179 -3.83 -7.43 -8.99
N ILE A 180 -4.68 -7.25 -7.98
CA ILE A 180 -4.62 -8.01 -6.73
C ILE A 180 -5.11 -9.43 -7.00
N LYS A 181 -4.17 -10.39 -6.98
CA LYS A 181 -4.51 -11.81 -7.13
C LYS A 181 -4.95 -12.37 -5.79
N THR A 182 -6.09 -13.06 -5.74
CA THR A 182 -6.59 -13.70 -4.51
C THR A 182 -6.59 -15.23 -4.64
N ASN A 183 -6.31 -15.93 -3.54
CA ASN A 183 -6.50 -17.38 -3.44
C ASN A 183 -7.90 -17.79 -2.97
N PHE A 184 -8.77 -16.81 -2.68
CA PHE A 184 -10.04 -17.03 -2.04
C PHE A 184 -11.20 -16.91 -3.03
N ASN A 185 -11.94 -18.01 -3.20
CA ASN A 185 -13.17 -18.02 -3.97
C ASN A 185 -14.37 -18.29 -3.05
N PRO A 186 -15.23 -17.30 -2.77
CA PRO A 186 -16.39 -17.48 -1.91
C PRO A 186 -17.43 -18.46 -2.50
N THR A 187 -17.41 -18.71 -3.81
CA THR A 187 -18.39 -19.56 -4.52
C THR A 187 -18.08 -21.06 -4.41
N GLU A 188 -16.83 -21.42 -4.11
CA GLU A 188 -16.36 -22.82 -4.11
C GLU A 188 -16.30 -23.45 -2.70
N ALA A 189 -16.61 -22.69 -1.65
CA ALA A 189 -16.50 -23.18 -0.28
C ALA A 189 -17.69 -24.08 0.11
N PRO A 190 -17.47 -25.32 0.58
CA PRO A 190 -18.54 -26.17 1.09
C PRO A 190 -19.11 -25.59 2.39
N SER A 191 -20.45 -25.56 2.49
CA SER A 191 -21.40 -25.31 3.61
C SER A 191 -21.08 -24.37 4.79
N CYS A 192 -19.86 -23.92 5.03
CA CYS A 192 -19.44 -22.86 5.96
C CYS A 192 -17.91 -22.71 5.94
N SER A 193 -17.37 -21.55 5.57
CA SER A 193 -15.92 -21.26 5.65
C SER A 193 -15.69 -19.88 6.23
N ILE A 194 -15.10 -19.80 7.43
CA ILE A 194 -14.89 -18.53 8.14
C ILE A 194 -13.49 -18.01 7.81
N PRO A 195 -13.35 -16.79 7.26
CA PRO A 195 -12.03 -16.20 6.98
C PRO A 195 -11.41 -15.74 8.30
N LEU A 196 -10.28 -16.35 8.67
CA LEU A 196 -9.55 -16.07 9.90
C LEU A 196 -8.41 -15.06 9.69
N SER A 197 -7.88 -14.96 8.47
CA SER A 197 -6.85 -13.98 8.19
C SER A 197 -6.90 -13.45 6.77
N LEU A 198 -6.42 -12.22 6.60
CA LEU A 198 -6.07 -11.61 5.33
C LEU A 198 -4.61 -11.20 5.38
N HIS A 199 -3.81 -11.73 4.46
CA HIS A 199 -2.40 -11.38 4.30
C HIS A 199 -2.15 -10.84 2.89
N LEU A 200 -1.54 -9.65 2.80
CA LEU A 200 -1.11 -9.04 1.56
C LEU A 200 0.40 -9.28 1.37
N GLU A 201 0.74 -10.09 0.37
CA GLU A 201 2.11 -10.29 -0.08
C GLU A 201 2.42 -9.32 -1.22
N ILE A 202 3.25 -8.30 -0.96
CA ILE A 202 3.54 -7.23 -1.90
C ILE A 202 4.99 -7.36 -2.36
N LYS A 203 5.16 -7.74 -3.62
CA LYS A 203 6.47 -7.88 -4.26
C LYS A 203 6.85 -6.59 -4.95
N TRP A 204 8.05 -6.10 -4.65
CA TRP A 204 8.54 -4.83 -5.17
C TRP A 204 10.01 -4.90 -5.58
N THR A 205 10.44 -3.97 -6.42
CA THR A 205 11.84 -3.84 -6.86
C THR A 205 12.19 -2.38 -7.05
N ASN A 206 13.48 -2.07 -6.99
CA ASN A 206 14.00 -0.82 -7.53
C ASN A 206 14.20 -0.95 -9.05
N TYR A 207 13.62 -0.03 -9.80
CA TYR A 207 13.72 0.06 -11.26
C TYR A 207 14.55 1.29 -11.67
N GLY A 208 15.29 1.20 -12.77
CA GLY A 208 16.06 2.32 -13.31
C GLY A 208 17.53 2.34 -12.88
N SER A 209 18.12 3.54 -12.83
CA SER A 209 19.55 3.71 -12.60
C SER A 209 19.96 3.42 -11.16
N PHE A 210 21.22 2.98 -10.96
CA PHE A 210 21.78 2.76 -9.62
C PHE A 210 21.77 4.03 -8.74
N VAL A 211 21.99 5.20 -9.35
CA VAL A 211 22.07 6.49 -8.65
C VAL A 211 20.71 7.10 -8.33
N ASN A 212 19.65 6.66 -9.00
CA ASN A 212 18.28 7.13 -8.78
C ASN A 212 17.28 5.99 -9.03
N PRO A 213 17.27 4.96 -8.18
CA PRO A 213 16.34 3.84 -8.28
C PRO A 213 14.92 4.29 -7.95
N GLN A 214 13.95 3.79 -8.71
CA GLN A 214 12.53 4.08 -8.54
C GLN A 214 11.83 2.84 -7.99
N ALA A 215 11.24 2.93 -6.81
CA ALA A 215 10.57 1.79 -6.21
C ALA A 215 9.28 1.45 -6.97
N GLN A 216 9.14 0.20 -7.40
CA GLN A 216 8.06 -0.29 -8.25
C GLN A 216 7.42 -1.53 -7.62
N ILE A 217 6.09 -1.56 -7.56
CA ILE A 217 5.33 -2.76 -7.21
C ILE A 217 5.23 -3.65 -8.45
N VAL A 218 5.63 -4.91 -8.30
CA VAL A 218 5.68 -5.90 -9.38
C VAL A 218 4.48 -6.83 -9.32
N SER A 219 4.10 -7.27 -8.12
CA SER A 219 2.93 -8.12 -7.93
C SER A 219 2.37 -7.97 -6.52
N ILE A 220 1.06 -8.09 -6.38
CA ILE A 220 0.38 -8.17 -5.09
C ILE A 220 -0.51 -9.40 -5.05
N LYS A 221 -0.46 -10.13 -3.94
CA LYS A 221 -1.28 -11.32 -3.69
C LYS A 221 -1.99 -11.20 -2.35
N GLU A 222 -3.31 -11.30 -2.38
CA GLU A 222 -4.15 -11.50 -1.20
C GLU A 222 -4.21 -13.00 -0.87
N VAL A 223 -3.88 -13.33 0.37
CA VAL A 223 -3.96 -14.69 0.92
C VAL A 223 -4.95 -14.67 2.07
N ILE A 224 -6.11 -15.29 1.87
CA ILE A 224 -7.09 -15.50 2.93
C ILE A 224 -6.94 -16.93 3.44
N GLN A 225 -6.80 -17.08 4.75
CA GLN A 225 -6.85 -18.38 5.41
C GLN A 225 -8.20 -18.54 6.07
N SER A 226 -8.87 -19.65 5.80
CA SER A 226 -10.20 -19.94 6.31
C SER A 226 -10.25 -21.26 7.05
N ASN A 227 -11.16 -21.36 8.02
CA ASN A 227 -11.47 -22.62 8.68
C ASN A 227 -12.79 -23.17 8.13
N THR A 228 -12.77 -24.40 7.63
CA THR A 228 -13.92 -25.12 7.05
C THR A 228 -14.68 -25.96 8.08
N SER A 229 -14.37 -25.81 9.37
CA SER A 229 -15.07 -26.52 10.44
C SER A 229 -16.51 -25.99 10.58
N SER A 230 -17.47 -26.88 10.90
CA SER A 230 -18.84 -26.48 11.17
C SER A 230 -18.88 -25.48 12.33
N LEU A 231 -19.67 -24.42 12.21
CA LEU A 231 -19.81 -23.41 13.28
C LEU A 231 -20.18 -24.03 14.62
N THR A 232 -20.91 -25.15 14.61
CA THR A 232 -21.24 -25.94 15.81
C THR A 232 -20.02 -26.45 16.59
N LEU A 233 -18.85 -26.62 15.97
CA LEU A 233 -17.60 -26.94 16.67
C LEU A 233 -16.89 -25.69 17.21
N LEU A 234 -17.16 -24.52 16.62
CA LEU A 234 -16.62 -23.23 17.03
C LEU A 234 -17.50 -22.57 18.12
N SER A 235 -18.81 -22.77 18.10
CA SER A 235 -19.73 -22.19 19.10
C SER A 235 -19.78 -22.99 20.41
N ARG A 236 -19.49 -24.30 20.36
CA ARG A 236 -19.67 -25.22 21.49
C ARG A 236 -18.55 -25.06 22.52
N GLY A 237 -18.62 -23.96 23.25
CA GLY A 237 -17.73 -23.53 24.32
C GLY A 237 -17.02 -22.22 23.98
N SER A 238 -17.73 -21.07 24.08
CA SER A 238 -17.18 -19.70 24.06
C SER A 238 -15.85 -19.55 23.30
N SER A 239 -15.79 -20.02 22.05
CA SER A 239 -14.49 -20.04 21.37
C SER A 239 -14.21 -18.64 20.86
N VAL A 240 -13.05 -18.13 21.27
CA VAL A 240 -12.54 -16.84 20.86
C VAL A 240 -11.54 -17.10 19.74
N LEU A 241 -11.85 -16.67 18.52
CA LEU A 241 -11.02 -16.90 17.35
C LEU A 241 -10.24 -15.62 17.01
N PRO A 242 -8.90 -15.66 16.95
CA PRO A 242 -8.12 -14.50 16.54
C PRO A 242 -8.24 -14.30 15.03
N ILE A 243 -8.73 -13.13 14.63
CA ILE A 243 -8.78 -12.68 13.25
C ILE A 243 -7.58 -11.78 13.00
N ARG A 244 -6.85 -12.00 11.90
CA ARG A 244 -5.59 -11.29 11.62
C ARG A 244 -5.60 -10.60 10.26
N SER A 245 -5.08 -9.38 10.22
CA SER A 245 -4.79 -8.65 8.99
C SER A 245 -3.29 -8.36 8.95
N SER A 246 -2.65 -8.50 7.80
CA SER A 246 -1.21 -8.29 7.69
C SER A 246 -0.75 -7.93 6.29
N VAL A 247 0.40 -7.27 6.20
CA VAL A 247 1.10 -6.98 4.95
C VAL A 247 2.59 -7.28 5.10
N ALA A 248 3.19 -7.81 4.04
CA ALA A 248 4.64 -7.99 3.92
C ALA A 248 5.14 -7.46 2.58
N PHE A 249 6.18 -6.62 2.63
CA PHE A 249 6.89 -6.09 1.47
C PHE A 249 8.13 -6.94 1.16
N ILE A 250 8.08 -7.68 0.06
CA ILE A 250 9.13 -8.63 -0.34
C ILE A 250 9.92 -8.06 -1.52
N PRO A 251 11.23 -7.75 -1.36
CA PRO A 251 12.06 -7.34 -2.48
C PRO A 251 12.29 -8.54 -3.41
N VAL A 252 12.05 -8.36 -4.71
CA VAL A 252 12.27 -9.43 -5.71
C VAL A 252 13.67 -9.41 -6.33
N SER A 253 14.44 -8.36 -6.05
CA SER A 253 15.82 -8.21 -6.50
C SER A 253 16.72 -7.94 -5.30
N ALA A 254 17.98 -8.39 -5.42
CA ALA A 254 19.01 -8.00 -4.46
C ALA A 254 19.27 -6.49 -4.59
N ALA A 255 19.68 -5.87 -3.48
CA ALA A 255 20.16 -4.50 -3.52
C ALA A 255 21.26 -4.37 -4.56
N ALA A 256 21.14 -3.36 -5.42
CA ALA A 256 22.22 -3.06 -6.35
C ALA A 256 23.46 -2.66 -5.54
N LEU A 257 24.62 -3.18 -5.93
CA LEU A 257 25.90 -2.83 -5.33
C LEU A 257 26.73 -2.04 -6.35
N PRO A 258 27.49 -1.03 -5.91
CA PRO A 258 28.39 -0.31 -6.80
C PRO A 258 29.46 -1.28 -7.31
N GLY A 259 29.65 -1.32 -8.63
CA GLY A 259 30.62 -2.20 -9.27
C GLY A 259 30.31 -2.49 -10.73
N TYR A 260 31.21 -3.23 -11.38
CA TYR A 260 30.97 -3.71 -12.75
C TYR A 260 29.99 -4.88 -12.73
N ARG A 261 29.07 -4.91 -13.70
CA ARG A 261 28.23 -6.08 -13.93
C ARG A 261 29.12 -7.28 -14.14
N ALA A 262 28.79 -8.42 -13.52
CA ALA A 262 29.52 -9.66 -13.76
C ALA A 262 29.59 -9.94 -15.27
N THR A 263 30.78 -10.28 -15.76
CA THR A 263 30.99 -10.62 -17.17
C THR A 263 30.08 -11.81 -17.50
N PRO A 264 29.17 -11.70 -18.49
CA PRO A 264 28.22 -12.77 -18.78
C PRO A 264 28.98 -14.03 -19.21
N THR A 265 28.60 -15.18 -18.66
CA THR A 265 29.13 -16.47 -19.10
C THR A 265 28.57 -16.80 -20.48
N ILE A 266 29.40 -16.70 -21.51
CA ILE A 266 29.02 -17.12 -22.88
C ILE A 266 29.12 -18.64 -22.95
N ASN A 267 27.98 -19.33 -22.82
CA ASN A 267 27.86 -20.76 -23.14
C ASN A 267 27.72 -20.94 -24.65
N ALA A 268 28.79 -20.66 -25.40
CA ALA A 268 28.84 -20.95 -26.83
C ALA A 268 29.28 -22.41 -27.05
N LYS A 269 28.41 -23.21 -27.70
CA LYS A 269 28.82 -24.47 -28.32
C LYS A 269 29.21 -24.18 -29.76
N LEU A 270 30.49 -24.32 -30.09
CA LEU A 270 30.96 -24.20 -31.46
C LEU A 270 30.64 -25.50 -32.21
N PRO A 271 30.22 -25.42 -33.50
CA PRO A 271 30.09 -26.59 -34.35
C PRO A 271 31.46 -27.25 -34.56
N PHE A 272 31.45 -28.53 -34.95
CA PHE A 272 32.65 -29.38 -34.99
C PHE A 272 33.72 -28.90 -35.99
N ASP A 273 33.33 -28.10 -36.97
CA ASP A 273 34.12 -27.60 -38.10
C ASP A 273 34.50 -26.12 -37.96
N PHE A 274 34.29 -25.50 -36.80
CA PHE A 274 34.52 -24.06 -36.58
C PHE A 274 35.93 -23.58 -36.96
N PHE A 275 36.94 -24.45 -36.87
CA PHE A 275 38.32 -24.13 -37.21
C PHE A 275 38.78 -24.67 -38.58
N PHE A 276 37.91 -25.25 -39.42
CA PHE A 276 38.34 -25.79 -40.71
C PHE A 276 38.66 -24.66 -41.72
N PRO A 277 39.80 -24.66 -42.44
CA PRO A 277 40.91 -25.63 -42.45
C PRO A 277 42.18 -25.14 -41.72
N PHE A 278 42.03 -24.30 -40.70
CA PHE A 278 43.13 -23.57 -40.05
C PHE A 278 43.84 -24.34 -38.92
N VAL A 279 43.47 -25.61 -38.70
CA VAL A 279 44.14 -26.58 -37.81
C VAL A 279 44.71 -27.75 -38.59
#